data_AF-A0A9E4SHD3-F1
#
_entry.id   AF-A0A9E4SHD3-F1
#
_cell.length_a   1.000
_cell.length_b   1.000
_cell.length_c   1.000
_cell.angle_alpha   90.00
_cell.angle_beta   90.00
_cell.angle_gamma   90.00
#
_symmetry.space_group_name_H-M   'P 1'
#
loop_
_entity.id
_entity.type
_entity.pdbx_description
1 polymer ?
#
loop_
_entity_poly.entity_id
_entity_poly.type
_entity_poly.pdbx_seq_one_letter_code
_entity_poly.pdbx_strand_id
1 'polypeptide(L)'
;DPEELELDPQVRQAVMNAIEVLAELGADVREVSMPLAEKTGYITRAITHVDRVSLHPEWLRERPQDYHHGTRVHFTTANLIPAQVYYKAQKLRSMVRQQVLGLLEEVDVLIQPTSGAPANVINLDQKVDSQEQARKALSAGGFRGPYSLSGAPALSILCGFTSEGDGGLPLAMQIAGRPFDEATVLRVAHAYEQAVDWNKRVPPAAL
;
A
#
# COMPACT_ATOMS: atom_id res chain seq x y z
N ASP A 1 -12.18 4.14 -6.05
CA ASP A 1 -12.45 5.59 -6.01
C ASP A 1 -11.45 6.26 -5.07
N PRO A 2 -10.73 7.34 -5.46
CA PRO A 2 -9.81 8.05 -4.59
C PRO A 2 -10.49 8.63 -3.32
N GLU A 3 -11.78 8.95 -3.39
CA GLU A 3 -12.54 9.51 -2.27
C GLU A 3 -12.80 8.47 -1.19
N GLU A 4 -13.04 7.20 -1.56
CA GLU A 4 -13.22 6.09 -0.61
C GLU A 4 -11.93 5.71 0.15
N LEU A 5 -10.76 6.05 -0.40
CA LEU A 5 -9.45 5.76 0.19
C LEU A 5 -8.81 6.94 0.92
N GLU A 6 -9.53 8.06 1.07
CA GLU A 6 -9.03 9.29 1.70
C GLU A 6 -7.68 9.74 1.09
N LEU A 7 -7.57 9.73 -0.24
CA LEU A 7 -6.33 10.12 -0.92
C LEU A 7 -6.06 11.61 -0.74
N ASP A 8 -4.90 11.94 -0.14
CA ASP A 8 -4.42 13.32 0.00
C ASP A 8 -4.26 13.96 -1.40
N PRO A 9 -4.82 15.16 -1.65
CA PRO A 9 -4.71 15.83 -2.93
C PRO A 9 -3.27 16.04 -3.41
N GLN A 10 -2.31 16.26 -2.50
CA GLN A 10 -0.89 16.42 -2.84
C GLN A 10 -0.29 15.11 -3.32
N VAL A 11 -0.67 13.97 -2.72
CA VAL A 11 -0.28 12.64 -3.19
C VAL A 11 -0.84 12.40 -4.57
N ARG A 12 -2.14 12.68 -4.78
CA ARG A 12 -2.77 12.55 -6.10
C ARG A 12 -2.02 13.36 -7.15
N GLN A 13 -1.77 14.64 -6.87
CA GLN A 13 -1.08 15.53 -7.81
C GLN A 13 0.34 15.05 -8.12
N ALA A 14 1.11 14.65 -7.10
CA ALA A 14 2.48 14.16 -7.30
C ALA A 14 2.52 12.90 -8.19
N VAL A 15 1.58 11.97 -8.00
CA VAL A 15 1.49 10.78 -8.86
C VAL A 15 1.07 11.13 -10.28
N MET A 16 0.12 12.06 -10.46
CA MET A 16 -0.27 12.52 -11.81
C MET A 16 0.90 13.20 -12.54
N ASN A 17 1.65 14.07 -11.87
CA ASN A 17 2.86 14.69 -12.44
C ASN A 17 3.90 13.63 -12.83
N ALA A 18 4.06 12.58 -12.02
CA ALA A 18 4.99 11.50 -12.35
C ALA A 18 4.54 10.66 -13.56
N ILE A 19 3.24 10.48 -13.73
CA ILE A 19 2.65 9.85 -14.92
C ILE A 19 2.88 10.73 -16.16
N GLU A 20 2.75 12.06 -16.05
CA GLU A 20 3.05 13.00 -17.14
C GLU A 20 4.52 12.91 -17.59
N VAL A 21 5.46 12.87 -16.65
CA VAL A 21 6.90 12.67 -16.96
C VAL A 21 7.12 11.36 -17.73
N LEU A 22 6.47 10.26 -17.32
CA LEU A 22 6.57 8.98 -18.04
C LEU A 22 5.98 9.07 -19.46
N ALA A 23 4.89 9.83 -19.65
CA ALA A 23 4.31 10.10 -20.96
C ALA A 23 5.28 10.90 -21.85
N GLU A 24 5.95 11.92 -21.31
CA GLU A 24 6.97 12.71 -22.03
C GLU A 24 8.18 11.85 -22.45
N LEU A 25 8.52 10.83 -21.66
CA LEU A 25 9.53 9.83 -22.00
C LEU A 25 9.06 8.80 -23.06
N GLY A 26 7.80 8.88 -23.49
CA GLY A 26 7.23 8.07 -24.56
C GLY A 26 6.33 6.92 -24.13
N ALA A 27 5.92 6.85 -22.85
CA ALA A 27 4.94 5.86 -22.41
C ALA A 27 3.54 6.18 -22.95
N ASP A 28 2.81 5.15 -23.43
CA ASP A 28 1.37 5.26 -23.70
C ASP A 28 0.58 5.11 -22.40
N VAL A 29 -0.07 6.19 -21.96
CA VAL A 29 -0.77 6.25 -20.68
C VAL A 29 -2.25 6.02 -20.88
N ARG A 30 -2.81 5.05 -20.14
CA ARG A 30 -4.25 4.74 -20.17
C ARG A 30 -4.78 4.58 -18.75
N GLU A 31 -5.97 5.11 -18.54
CA GLU A 31 -6.71 4.88 -17.29
C GLU A 31 -7.36 3.49 -17.32
N VAL A 32 -7.23 2.75 -16.22
CA VAL A 32 -7.79 1.41 -16.07
C VAL A 32 -8.66 1.32 -14.81
N SER A 33 -9.68 0.46 -14.85
CA SER A 33 -10.57 0.25 -13.71
C SER A 33 -10.19 -1.01 -12.94
N MET A 34 -10.04 -0.88 -11.62
CA MET A 34 -9.88 -2.02 -10.71
C MET A 34 -10.90 -1.93 -9.57
N PRO A 35 -12.13 -2.45 -9.76
CA PRO A 35 -13.22 -2.29 -8.79
C PRO A 35 -12.92 -2.81 -7.38
N LEU A 36 -12.07 -3.84 -7.24
CA LEU A 36 -11.74 -4.39 -5.92
C LEU A 36 -10.62 -3.66 -5.18
N ALA A 37 -9.97 -2.65 -5.80
CA ALA A 37 -8.80 -1.98 -5.25
C ALA A 37 -9.03 -1.43 -3.83
N GLU A 38 -10.17 -0.76 -3.61
CA GLU A 38 -10.54 -0.16 -2.32
C GLU A 38 -10.81 -1.19 -1.21
N LYS A 39 -11.13 -2.44 -1.58
CA LYS A 39 -11.42 -3.51 -0.62
C LYS A 39 -10.18 -4.30 -0.23
N THR A 40 -9.07 -4.14 -0.93
CA THR A 40 -7.84 -4.92 -0.72
C THR A 40 -7.22 -4.74 0.66
N GLY A 41 -7.36 -3.58 1.30
CA GLY A 41 -6.92 -3.36 2.67
C GLY A 41 -7.60 -4.31 3.64
N TYR A 42 -8.94 -4.36 3.61
CA TYR A 42 -9.74 -5.27 4.42
C TYR A 42 -9.45 -6.75 4.12
N ILE A 43 -9.31 -7.10 2.84
CA ILE A 43 -9.00 -8.48 2.42
C ILE A 43 -7.63 -8.92 2.98
N THR A 44 -6.61 -8.07 2.81
CA THR A 44 -5.26 -8.30 3.34
C THR A 44 -5.30 -8.46 4.85
N ARG A 45 -6.08 -7.62 5.52
CA ARG A 45 -6.21 -7.63 6.98
C ARG A 45 -6.84 -8.91 7.49
N ALA A 46 -7.95 -9.34 6.89
CA ALA A 46 -8.65 -10.57 7.26
C ALA A 46 -7.78 -11.83 7.09
N ILE A 47 -6.88 -11.86 6.10
CA ILE A 47 -5.95 -12.98 5.88
C ILE A 47 -4.79 -12.89 6.88
N THR A 48 -4.06 -11.78 6.87
CA THR A 48 -2.81 -11.64 7.64
C THR A 48 -3.02 -11.67 9.15
N HIS A 49 -4.20 -11.28 9.65
CA HIS A 49 -4.54 -11.42 11.06
C HIS A 49 -4.54 -12.87 11.53
N VAL A 50 -5.21 -13.74 10.78
CA VAL A 50 -5.30 -15.16 11.09
C VAL A 50 -3.93 -15.81 10.94
N ASP A 51 -3.18 -15.47 9.90
CA ASP A 51 -1.84 -16.01 9.67
C ASP A 51 -0.89 -15.65 10.83
N ARG A 52 -0.89 -14.39 11.29
CA ARG A 52 0.02 -13.93 12.37
C ARG A 52 -0.18 -14.65 13.69
N VAL A 53 -1.43 -14.86 14.10
CA VAL A 53 -1.75 -15.47 15.40
C VAL A 53 -1.67 -17.00 15.36
N SER A 54 -1.69 -17.60 14.18
CA SER A 54 -1.57 -19.06 14.02
C SER A 54 -0.13 -19.58 14.07
N LEU A 55 0.88 -18.72 13.90
CA LEU A 55 2.30 -19.11 13.97
C LEU A 55 2.73 -19.51 15.38
N HIS A 56 2.36 -18.70 16.39
CA HIS A 56 2.72 -18.90 17.81
C HIS A 56 1.54 -18.60 18.74
N PRO A 57 0.43 -19.35 18.65
CA PRO A 57 -0.78 -19.08 19.42
C PRO A 57 -0.56 -19.21 20.94
N GLU A 58 0.44 -19.97 21.37
CA GLU A 58 0.86 -20.13 22.76
C GLU A 58 1.50 -18.87 23.34
N TRP A 59 2.26 -18.10 22.57
CA TRP A 59 2.93 -16.89 23.08
C TRP A 59 1.93 -15.83 23.54
N LEU A 60 0.80 -15.70 22.85
CA LEU A 60 -0.25 -14.77 23.27
C LEU A 60 -0.92 -15.21 24.58
N ARG A 61 -0.99 -16.52 24.86
CA ARG A 61 -1.60 -17.05 26.09
C ARG A 61 -0.64 -17.01 27.28
N GLU A 62 0.60 -17.41 27.05
CA GLU A 62 1.59 -17.66 28.11
C GLU A 62 2.50 -16.45 28.36
N ARG A 63 2.73 -15.63 27.34
CA ARG A 63 3.65 -14.48 27.36
C ARG A 63 3.00 -13.18 26.83
N PRO A 64 1.74 -12.85 27.16
CA PRO A 64 1.07 -11.67 26.60
C PRO A 64 1.78 -10.35 26.90
N GLN A 65 2.50 -10.26 28.02
CA GLN A 65 3.23 -9.07 28.44
C GLN A 65 4.46 -8.76 27.59
N ASP A 66 4.96 -9.73 26.82
CA ASP A 66 6.12 -9.53 25.96
C ASP A 66 5.77 -8.78 24.66
N TYR A 67 4.48 -8.72 24.31
CA TYR A 67 3.99 -7.91 23.22
C TYR A 67 3.74 -6.46 23.65
N HIS A 68 4.14 -5.51 22.79
CA HIS A 68 3.67 -4.13 22.91
C HIS A 68 2.14 -4.07 22.98
N HIS A 69 1.59 -3.12 23.76
CA HIS A 69 0.15 -3.02 24.05
C HIS A 69 -0.72 -3.12 22.78
N GLY A 70 -0.41 -2.33 21.75
CA GLY A 70 -1.15 -2.34 20.49
C GLY A 70 -1.11 -3.68 19.77
N THR A 71 0.05 -4.36 19.76
CA THR A 71 0.20 -5.70 19.16
C THR A 71 -0.60 -6.74 19.92
N ARG A 72 -0.58 -6.70 21.26
CA ARG A 72 -1.38 -7.60 22.09
C ARG A 72 -2.87 -7.44 21.82
N VAL A 73 -3.38 -6.20 21.85
CA VAL A 73 -4.80 -5.92 21.56
C VAL A 73 -5.16 -6.47 20.17
N HIS A 74 -4.30 -6.23 19.19
CA HIS A 74 -4.51 -6.65 17.82
C HIS A 74 -4.53 -8.18 17.63
N PHE A 75 -3.61 -8.90 18.28
CA PHE A 75 -3.54 -10.35 18.17
C PHE A 75 -4.69 -11.02 18.94
N THR A 76 -5.10 -10.45 20.07
CA THR A 76 -6.28 -10.93 20.79
C THR A 76 -7.54 -10.75 19.95
N THR A 77 -7.74 -9.62 19.27
CA THR A 77 -8.90 -9.43 18.39
C THR A 77 -8.84 -10.29 17.14
N ALA A 78 -7.65 -10.51 16.56
CA ALA A 78 -7.46 -11.39 15.42
C ALA A 78 -7.88 -12.85 15.69
N ASN A 79 -7.71 -13.34 16.92
CA ASN A 79 -8.19 -14.68 17.33
C ASN A 79 -9.73 -14.82 17.29
N LEU A 80 -10.47 -13.72 17.25
CA LEU A 80 -11.92 -13.73 17.17
C LEU A 80 -12.46 -13.82 15.74
N ILE A 81 -11.58 -13.80 14.72
CA ILE A 81 -11.99 -13.86 13.31
C ILE A 81 -12.53 -15.26 13.02
N PRO A 82 -13.82 -15.40 12.62
CA PRO A 82 -14.38 -16.69 12.26
C PRO A 82 -13.74 -17.27 11.00
N ALA A 83 -13.60 -18.60 10.93
CA ALA A 83 -13.04 -19.30 9.78
C ALA A 83 -13.75 -18.96 8.45
N GLN A 84 -15.05 -18.68 8.49
CA GLN A 84 -15.85 -18.27 7.33
C GLN A 84 -15.39 -16.92 6.75
N VAL A 85 -14.94 -15.99 7.60
CA VAL A 85 -14.39 -14.70 7.17
C VAL A 85 -13.06 -14.91 6.45
N TYR A 86 -12.18 -15.74 7.01
CA TYR A 86 -10.91 -16.10 6.36
C TYR A 86 -11.15 -16.77 4.99
N TYR A 87 -12.05 -17.75 4.94
CA TYR A 87 -12.39 -18.44 3.69
C TYR A 87 -12.95 -17.47 2.63
N LYS A 88 -13.81 -16.54 3.03
CA LYS A 88 -14.32 -15.49 2.13
C LYS A 88 -13.21 -14.55 1.66
N ALA A 89 -12.29 -14.18 2.55
CA ALA A 89 -11.15 -13.33 2.20
C ALA A 89 -10.21 -14.01 1.18
N GLN A 90 -9.97 -15.32 1.30
CA GLN A 90 -9.18 -16.06 0.32
C GLN A 90 -9.85 -16.10 -1.06
N LYS A 91 -11.18 -16.23 -1.15
CA LYS A 91 -11.91 -16.09 -2.42
C LYS A 91 -11.75 -14.70 -3.03
N LEU A 92 -11.87 -13.66 -2.20
CA LEU A 92 -11.68 -12.27 -2.65
C LEU A 92 -10.24 -12.03 -3.11
N ARG A 93 -9.23 -12.63 -2.46
CA ARG A 93 -7.83 -12.59 -2.92
C ARG A 93 -7.69 -13.16 -4.32
N SER A 94 -8.33 -14.30 -4.62
CA SER A 94 -8.33 -14.86 -5.99
C SER A 94 -8.94 -13.89 -7.01
N MET A 95 -10.04 -13.22 -6.68
CA MET A 95 -10.67 -12.23 -7.56
C MET A 95 -9.79 -10.99 -7.77
N VAL A 96 -9.14 -10.49 -6.71
CA VAL A 96 -8.17 -9.38 -6.79
C VAL A 96 -7.00 -9.79 -7.69
N ARG A 97 -6.46 -11.01 -7.52
CA ARG A 97 -5.39 -11.52 -8.37
C ARG A 97 -5.81 -11.58 -9.84
N GLN A 98 -7.01 -12.06 -10.14
CA GLN A 98 -7.53 -12.11 -11.51
C GLN A 98 -7.65 -10.71 -12.13
N GLN A 99 -8.14 -9.71 -11.38
CA GLN A 99 -8.21 -8.34 -11.88
C GLN A 99 -6.83 -7.75 -12.16
N VAL A 100 -5.88 -7.88 -11.24
CA VAL A 100 -4.53 -7.32 -11.42
C VAL A 100 -3.82 -7.98 -12.60
N LEU A 101 -3.88 -9.32 -12.70
CA LEU A 101 -3.21 -10.03 -13.79
C LEU A 101 -3.89 -9.80 -15.14
N GLY A 102 -5.22 -9.73 -15.18
CA GLY A 102 -5.95 -9.40 -16.41
C GLY A 102 -5.58 -8.00 -16.93
N LEU A 103 -5.51 -7.00 -16.05
CA LEU A 103 -5.05 -5.66 -16.46
C LEU A 103 -3.61 -5.68 -17.00
N LEU A 104 -2.72 -6.48 -16.40
CA LEU A 104 -1.34 -6.63 -16.86
C LEU A 104 -1.21 -7.43 -18.17
N GLU A 105 -2.29 -8.03 -18.70
CA GLU A 105 -2.30 -8.53 -20.08
C GLU A 105 -2.43 -7.38 -21.09
N GLU A 106 -3.05 -6.26 -20.69
CA GLU A 106 -3.33 -5.10 -21.55
C GLU A 106 -2.24 -4.02 -21.47
N VAL A 107 -1.54 -3.92 -20.34
CA VAL A 107 -0.48 -2.92 -20.09
C VAL A 107 0.79 -3.56 -19.56
N ASP A 108 1.94 -2.90 -19.76
CA ASP A 108 3.23 -3.40 -19.26
C ASP A 108 3.43 -3.17 -17.78
N VAL A 109 2.93 -2.05 -17.26
CA VAL A 109 2.97 -1.70 -15.85
C VAL A 109 1.69 -1.01 -15.39
N LEU A 110 1.38 -1.15 -14.11
CA LEU A 110 0.32 -0.42 -13.40
C LEU A 110 0.95 0.59 -12.45
N ILE A 111 0.44 1.81 -12.44
CA ILE A 111 0.91 2.91 -11.59
C ILE A 111 -0.21 3.36 -10.66
N GLN A 112 0.11 3.51 -9.37
CA GLN A 112 -0.79 4.08 -8.37
C GLN A 112 0.00 4.65 -7.19
N PRO A 113 -0.58 5.42 -6.26
CA PRO A 113 0.10 5.83 -5.03
C PRO A 113 0.64 4.65 -4.20
N THR A 114 1.75 4.84 -3.47
CA THR A 114 2.22 3.85 -2.46
C THR A 114 1.44 3.94 -1.15
N SER A 115 1.05 5.15 -0.78
CA SER A 115 0.31 5.48 0.43
C SER A 115 -0.74 6.53 0.08
N GLY A 116 -1.85 6.59 0.84
CA GLY A 116 -2.89 7.58 0.64
C GLY A 116 -2.56 8.96 1.22
N ALA A 117 -1.59 9.04 2.11
CA ALA A 117 -1.22 10.27 2.80
C ALA A 117 0.30 10.33 3.06
N PRO A 118 0.86 11.53 3.28
CA PRO A 118 2.24 11.73 3.73
C PRO A 118 2.50 11.07 5.10
N ALA A 119 3.77 11.08 5.52
CA ALA A 119 4.13 10.61 6.85
C ALA A 119 3.41 11.40 7.94
N ASN A 120 2.83 10.69 8.92
CA ASN A 120 2.16 11.32 10.07
C ASN A 120 3.15 11.50 11.24
N VAL A 121 2.84 12.47 12.11
CA VAL A 121 3.56 12.64 13.38
C VAL A 121 3.37 11.39 14.25
N ILE A 122 4.45 10.92 14.87
CA ILE A 122 4.42 9.77 15.78
C ILE A 122 3.53 10.10 16.97
N ASN A 123 2.52 9.26 17.22
CA ASN A 123 1.67 9.33 18.40
C ASN A 123 1.75 8.00 19.15
N LEU A 124 2.48 7.99 20.28
CA LEU A 124 2.67 6.79 21.11
C LEU A 124 1.43 6.43 21.93
N ASP A 125 0.52 7.38 22.12
CA ASP A 125 -0.72 7.21 22.87
C ASP A 125 -1.91 6.83 21.98
N GLN A 126 -1.68 6.64 20.68
CA GLN A 126 -2.74 6.30 19.73
C GLN A 126 -3.41 4.99 20.13
N LYS A 127 -4.72 5.08 20.42
CA LYS A 127 -5.60 3.96 20.73
C LYS A 127 -6.69 3.90 19.68
N VAL A 128 -7.26 2.71 19.50
CA VAL A 128 -8.50 2.52 18.73
C VAL A 128 -9.64 2.61 19.73
N ASP A 129 -10.28 3.77 19.81
CA ASP A 129 -11.34 4.08 20.80
C ASP A 129 -12.74 4.18 20.17
N SER A 130 -12.83 4.11 18.84
CA SER A 130 -14.08 4.21 18.10
C SER A 130 -14.15 3.20 16.96
N GLN A 131 -15.38 2.88 16.55
CA GLN A 131 -15.64 2.00 15.41
C GLN A 131 -15.04 2.55 14.11
N GLU A 132 -15.05 3.87 13.94
CA GLU A 132 -14.52 4.52 12.74
C GLU A 132 -13.00 4.39 12.66
N GLN A 133 -12.28 4.63 13.77
CA GLN A 133 -10.84 4.36 13.83
C GLN A 133 -10.51 2.88 13.59
N ALA A 134 -11.33 1.96 14.11
CA ALA A 134 -11.16 0.54 13.85
C ALA A 134 -11.31 0.22 12.35
N ARG A 135 -12.32 0.79 11.69
CA ARG A 135 -12.55 0.64 10.25
C ARG A 135 -11.36 1.14 9.44
N LYS A 136 -10.85 2.34 9.75
CA LYS A 136 -9.66 2.92 9.12
C LYS A 136 -8.41 2.07 9.34
N ALA A 137 -8.22 1.53 10.55
CA ALA A 137 -7.10 0.62 10.83
C ALA A 137 -7.20 -0.72 10.08
N LEU A 138 -8.41 -1.16 9.71
CA LEU A 138 -8.63 -2.37 8.92
C LEU A 138 -8.47 -2.14 7.41
N SER A 139 -8.79 -0.94 6.90
CA SER A 139 -8.55 -0.58 5.50
C SER A 139 -7.11 -0.15 5.21
N ALA A 140 -6.33 0.13 6.26
CA ALA A 140 -4.93 0.53 6.15
C ALA A 140 -4.13 -0.39 5.22
N GLY A 141 -3.38 0.21 4.30
CA GLY A 141 -2.61 -0.52 3.29
C GLY A 141 -3.36 -0.85 2.00
N GLY A 142 -4.57 -0.29 1.79
CA GLY A 142 -5.35 -0.47 0.57
C GLY A 142 -4.57 -0.18 -0.73
N PHE A 143 -3.66 0.79 -0.76
CA PHE A 143 -2.84 1.07 -1.94
C PHE A 143 -1.81 -0.04 -2.27
N ARG A 144 -1.32 -0.77 -1.26
CA ARG A 144 -0.35 -1.87 -1.43
C ARG A 144 -1.02 -3.24 -1.54
N GLY A 145 -2.29 -3.30 -1.14
CA GLY A 145 -3.11 -4.51 -1.12
C GLY A 145 -3.22 -5.22 -2.47
N PRO A 146 -3.49 -4.52 -3.60
CA PRO A 146 -3.62 -5.15 -4.91
C PRO A 146 -2.44 -6.06 -5.25
N TYR A 147 -1.22 -5.53 -5.12
CA TYR A 147 0.00 -6.22 -5.55
C TYR A 147 0.45 -7.27 -4.54
N SER A 148 0.27 -7.01 -3.23
CA SER A 148 0.54 -8.01 -2.18
C SER A 148 -0.39 -9.22 -2.30
N LEU A 149 -1.67 -9.00 -2.60
CA LEU A 149 -2.67 -10.06 -2.75
C LEU A 149 -2.52 -10.82 -4.08
N SER A 150 -2.23 -10.09 -5.16
CA SER A 150 -2.03 -10.67 -6.48
C SER A 150 -0.69 -11.38 -6.62
N GLY A 151 0.33 -11.02 -5.84
CA GLY A 151 1.70 -11.52 -6.00
C GLY A 151 2.43 -10.98 -7.24
N ALA A 152 1.96 -9.86 -7.79
CA ALA A 152 2.68 -9.13 -8.85
C ALA A 152 3.87 -8.36 -8.24
N PRO A 153 5.04 -8.31 -8.91
CA PRO A 153 6.14 -7.48 -8.46
C PRO A 153 5.74 -6.01 -8.50
N ALA A 154 6.02 -5.28 -7.42
CA ALA A 154 5.76 -3.85 -7.32
C ALA A 154 6.93 -3.15 -6.61
N LEU A 155 7.32 -2.00 -7.15
CA LEU A 155 8.38 -1.14 -6.63
C LEU A 155 7.79 0.21 -6.23
N SER A 156 8.16 0.71 -5.04
CA SER A 156 7.85 2.08 -4.62
C SER A 156 9.00 3.00 -4.98
N ILE A 157 8.69 4.14 -5.62
CA ILE A 157 9.67 5.17 -5.99
C ILE A 157 9.15 6.55 -5.58
N LEU A 158 10.08 7.42 -5.19
CA LEU A 158 9.82 8.81 -4.81
C LEU A 158 9.27 9.56 -6.03
N CYS A 159 8.12 10.24 -5.89
CA CYS A 159 7.45 10.93 -6.99
C CYS A 159 7.15 12.41 -6.68
N GLY A 160 7.69 12.93 -5.59
CA GLY A 160 7.54 14.33 -5.19
C GLY A 160 7.61 14.54 -3.69
N PHE A 161 7.25 15.74 -3.26
CA PHE A 161 7.19 16.15 -1.86
C PHE A 161 5.89 16.91 -1.59
N THR A 162 5.44 16.96 -0.33
CA THR A 162 4.25 17.75 0.06
C THR A 162 4.41 19.24 -0.21
N SER A 163 5.62 19.77 -0.05
CA SER A 163 5.90 21.18 -0.28
C SER A 163 7.31 21.38 -0.84
N GLU A 164 7.46 22.48 -1.56
CA GLU A 164 8.76 23.01 -1.96
C GLU A 164 9.54 23.51 -0.73
N GLY A 165 10.86 23.36 -0.75
CA GLY A 165 11.77 23.82 0.33
C GLY A 165 11.91 22.86 1.52
N ASP A 166 12.62 23.30 2.56
CA ASP A 166 12.98 22.48 3.73
C ASP A 166 11.73 22.07 4.53
N GLY A 167 11.59 20.77 4.82
CA GLY A 167 10.46 20.22 5.61
C GLY A 167 9.37 19.50 4.81
N GLY A 168 9.40 19.53 3.48
CA GLY A 168 8.52 18.71 2.64
C GLY A 168 8.69 17.20 2.90
N LEU A 169 7.57 16.48 3.05
CA LEU A 169 7.56 15.03 3.27
C LEU A 169 7.60 14.28 1.93
N PRO A 170 8.36 13.18 1.82
CA PRO A 170 8.44 12.41 0.57
C PRO A 170 7.11 11.75 0.23
N LEU A 171 6.73 11.84 -1.05
CA LEU A 171 5.55 11.21 -1.65
C LEU A 171 6.01 10.13 -2.63
N ALA A 172 5.28 9.03 -2.73
CA ALA A 172 5.72 7.89 -3.54
C ALA A 172 4.60 7.28 -4.37
N MET A 173 4.98 6.79 -5.55
CA MET A 173 4.16 5.95 -6.42
C MET A 173 4.69 4.51 -6.44
N GLN A 174 3.81 3.56 -6.69
CA GLN A 174 4.12 2.18 -6.99
C GLN A 174 4.09 1.96 -8.50
N ILE A 175 5.09 1.24 -9.01
CA ILE A 175 5.11 0.68 -10.36
C ILE A 175 5.02 -0.83 -10.19
N ALA A 176 3.96 -1.45 -10.72
CA ALA A 176 3.77 -2.90 -10.66
C ALA A 176 3.77 -3.52 -12.06
N GLY A 177 4.38 -4.69 -12.20
CA GLY A 177 4.51 -5.39 -13.49
C GLY A 177 3.99 -6.81 -13.45
N ARG A 178 4.22 -7.54 -14.54
CA ARG A 178 3.83 -8.95 -14.67
C ARG A 178 4.61 -9.85 -13.70
N PRO A 179 4.04 -10.98 -13.26
CA PRO A 179 4.79 -11.97 -12.48
C PRO A 179 6.10 -12.35 -13.16
N PHE A 180 7.20 -12.31 -12.40
CA PHE A 180 8.56 -12.61 -12.87
C PHE A 180 9.14 -11.66 -13.93
N ASP A 181 8.55 -10.47 -14.09
CA ASP A 181 9.05 -9.41 -14.98
C ASP A 181 9.52 -8.17 -14.19
N GLU A 182 10.28 -8.41 -13.11
CA GLU A 182 10.90 -7.35 -12.31
C GLU A 182 11.79 -6.45 -13.16
N ALA A 183 12.37 -6.98 -14.24
CA ALA A 183 13.21 -6.23 -15.16
C ALA A 183 12.43 -5.08 -15.81
N THR A 184 11.17 -5.28 -16.24
CA THR A 184 10.33 -4.21 -16.78
C THR A 184 10.04 -3.15 -15.73
N VAL A 185 9.66 -3.56 -14.51
CA VAL A 185 9.40 -2.64 -13.40
C VAL A 185 10.63 -1.76 -13.10
N LEU A 186 11.81 -2.38 -13.01
CA LEU A 186 13.06 -1.69 -12.73
C LEU A 186 13.47 -0.75 -13.88
N ARG A 187 13.26 -1.13 -15.15
CA ARG A 187 13.55 -0.25 -16.30
C ARG A 187 12.68 1.00 -16.29
N VAL A 188 11.38 0.86 -16.04
CA VAL A 188 10.46 2.00 -15.95
C VAL A 188 10.84 2.91 -14.78
N ALA A 189 11.12 2.33 -13.60
CA ALA A 189 11.55 3.07 -12.43
C ALA A 189 12.86 3.83 -12.69
N HIS A 190 13.83 3.20 -13.33
CA HIS A 190 15.10 3.82 -13.68
C HIS A 190 14.93 4.96 -14.67
N ALA A 191 14.13 4.76 -15.73
CA ALA A 191 13.84 5.82 -16.71
C ALA A 191 13.19 7.05 -16.05
N TYR A 192 12.21 6.81 -15.15
CA TYR A 192 11.61 7.87 -14.35
C TYR A 192 12.63 8.58 -13.47
N GLU A 193 13.44 7.83 -12.73
CA GLU A 193 14.46 8.39 -11.83
C GLU A 193 15.50 9.26 -12.58
N GLN A 194 15.85 8.91 -13.81
CA GLN A 194 16.78 9.72 -14.62
C GLN A 194 16.16 11.02 -15.16
N ALA A 195 14.84 11.11 -15.25
CA ALA A 195 14.14 12.29 -15.74
C ALA A 195 13.81 13.33 -14.65
N VAL A 196 14.08 12.99 -13.38
CA VAL A 196 13.74 13.81 -12.22
C VAL A 196 14.94 13.95 -11.28
N ASP A 197 14.94 15.02 -10.48
CA ASP A 197 16.08 15.37 -9.62
C ASP A 197 15.82 15.08 -8.13
N TRP A 198 14.84 14.22 -7.81
CA TRP A 198 14.45 13.97 -6.41
C TRP A 198 15.59 13.45 -5.54
N ASN A 199 16.49 12.65 -6.13
CA ASN A 199 17.67 12.08 -5.48
C ASN A 199 18.72 13.13 -5.06
N LYS A 200 18.63 14.38 -5.54
CA LYS A 200 19.52 15.48 -5.13
C LYS A 200 19.13 16.09 -3.79
N ARG A 201 17.93 15.81 -3.29
CA ARG A 201 17.44 16.36 -2.03
C ARG A 201 17.95 15.54 -0.84
N VAL A 202 18.69 16.21 0.05
CA VAL A 202 19.23 15.61 1.27
C VAL A 202 18.20 15.75 2.40
N PRO A 203 17.87 14.65 3.13
CA PRO A 203 17.02 14.75 4.30
C PRO A 203 17.62 15.69 5.36
N PRO A 204 16.80 16.46 6.10
CA PRO A 204 17.31 17.24 7.22
C PRO A 204 18.00 16.32 8.23
N ALA A 205 19.13 16.76 8.80
CA ALA A 205 19.81 16.01 9.84
C ALA A 205 18.87 15.76 11.03
N ALA A 206 18.86 14.53 11.55
CA ALA A 206 18.17 14.26 12.80
C ALA A 206 18.87 15.04 13.92
N LEU A 207 18.16 16.02 14.49
CA LEU A 207 18.61 16.78 15.66
C LEU A 207 18.54 15.93 16.93
#